data_AF-A0A7V9ETA9-F1
#
_entry.id   AF-A0A7V9ETA9-F1
#
_cell.length_a   1.000
_cell.length_b   1.000
_cell.length_c   1.000
_cell.angle_alpha   90.00
_cell.angle_beta   90.00
_cell.angle_gamma   90.00
#
_symmetry.space_group_name_H-M   'P 1'
#
loop_
_entity.id
_entity.type
_entity.pdbx_description
1 polymer ?
#
loop_
_entity_poly.entity_id
_entity_poly.type
_entity_poly.pdbx_seq_one_letter_code
_entity_poly.pdbx_strand_id
1 'polypeptide(L)'
;MNKPHIRSHLTQAREALEQLITELDSDPEYEFGDYRVDMEHLYHHINSAWNGRDASAAAVDACTSEDFDRWRKFPTDIELIS
;
A
#
# COMPACT_ATOMS: atom_id res chain seq x y z
N MET A 1 -6.58 9.72 13.87
CA MET A 1 -5.45 9.15 13.12
C MET A 1 -4.67 8.08 13.90
N ASN A 2 -4.81 6.83 13.48
CA ASN A 2 -4.12 5.62 13.94
C ASN A 2 -2.69 5.56 13.39
N LYS A 3 -1.75 6.20 14.10
CA LYS A 3 -0.33 6.27 13.70
C LYS A 3 0.35 4.90 13.55
N PRO A 4 0.11 3.90 14.44
CA PRO A 4 0.69 2.57 14.27
C PRO A 4 0.31 1.89 12.94
N HIS A 5 -0.99 1.90 12.59
CA HIS A 5 -1.48 1.35 11.31
C HIS A 5 -0.82 2.00 10.10
N ILE A 6 -0.82 3.34 10.09
CA ILE A 6 -0.20 4.13 9.03
C ILE A 6 1.29 3.78 8.91
N ARG A 7 2.01 3.78 10.03
CA ARG A 7 3.44 3.47 10.03
C ARG A 7 3.71 2.07 9.49
N SER A 8 2.93 1.06 9.89
CA SER A 8 3.12 -0.32 9.43
C SER A 8 3.04 -0.41 7.92
N HIS A 9 1.99 0.15 7.32
CA HIS A 9 1.83 0.13 5.87
C HIS A 9 2.85 0.99 5.13
N LEU A 10 3.24 2.15 5.66
CA LEU A 10 4.30 2.96 5.03
C LEU A 10 5.67 2.28 5.09
N THR A 11 5.96 1.51 6.14
CA THR A 11 7.17 0.67 6.20
C THR A 11 7.14 -0.42 5.13
N GLN A 12 6.02 -1.14 4.99
CA GLN A 12 5.86 -2.16 3.95
C GLN A 12 5.90 -1.57 2.53
N ALA A 13 5.30 -0.40 2.33
CA ALA A 13 5.37 0.33 1.05
C ALA A 13 6.81 0.71 0.69
N ARG A 14 7.62 1.14 1.67
CA ARG A 14 9.04 1.41 1.46
C ARG A 14 9.79 0.14 1.04
N GLU A 15 9.61 -0.95 1.75
CA GLU A 15 10.26 -2.24 1.43
C GLU A 15 9.87 -2.73 0.04
N ALA A 16 8.58 -2.65 -0.32
CA ALA A 16 8.09 -3.00 -1.65
C ALA A 16 8.70 -2.10 -2.75
N LEU A 17 8.81 -0.80 -2.49
CA LEU A 17 9.42 0.14 -3.45
C LEU A 17 10.93 -0.12 -3.61
N GLU A 18 11.65 -0.39 -2.53
CA GLU A 18 13.08 -0.73 -2.57
C GLU A 18 13.32 -2.03 -3.36
N GLN A 19 12.46 -3.04 -3.18
CA GLN A 19 12.51 -4.28 -3.94
C GLN A 19 12.24 -4.05 -5.43
N LEU A 20 11.15 -3.35 -5.76
CA LEU A 20 10.77 -3.02 -7.15
C LEU A 20 11.93 -2.31 -7.87
N ILE A 21 12.54 -1.31 -7.24
CA ILE A 21 13.70 -0.59 -7.81
C ILE A 21 14.88 -1.56 -8.03
N THR A 22 15.16 -2.43 -7.07
CA THR A 22 16.24 -3.40 -7.17
C THR A 22 16.03 -4.36 -8.34
N GLU A 23 14.81 -4.85 -8.54
CA GLU A 23 14.46 -5.75 -9.64
C GLU A 23 14.56 -5.04 -11.00
N LEU A 24 14.02 -3.82 -11.12
CA LEU A 24 14.18 -2.99 -12.33
C LEU A 24 15.65 -2.78 -12.73
N ASP A 25 16.55 -2.62 -11.75
CA ASP A 25 17.96 -2.35 -11.99
C ASP A 25 18.79 -3.62 -12.30
N SER A 26 18.36 -4.78 -11.81
CA SER A 26 19.21 -5.98 -11.76
C SER A 26 18.70 -7.19 -12.52
N ASP A 27 17.39 -7.26 -12.81
CA ASP A 27 16.79 -8.39 -13.50
C ASP A 27 16.51 -8.05 -14.98
N PRO A 28 17.29 -8.61 -15.93
CA PRO A 28 17.07 -8.37 -17.35
C PRO A 28 15.80 -9.04 -17.91
N GLU A 29 15.19 -9.97 -17.16
CA GLU A 29 13.94 -10.65 -17.53
C GLU A 29 12.70 -9.96 -16.93
N TYR A 30 12.88 -8.95 -16.07
CA TYR A 30 11.79 -8.22 -15.45
C TYR A 30 10.90 -7.55 -16.51
N GLU A 31 9.62 -7.92 -16.51
CA GLU A 31 8.68 -7.49 -17.55
C GLU A 31 7.53 -6.64 -16.99
N PHE A 32 6.68 -6.16 -17.90
CA PHE A 32 5.51 -5.36 -17.52
C PHE A 32 4.55 -6.11 -16.60
N GLY A 33 4.49 -7.45 -16.70
CA GLY A 33 3.71 -8.28 -15.81
C GLY A 33 4.13 -8.13 -14.36
N ASP A 34 5.43 -8.23 -14.09
CA ASP A 34 6.05 -8.07 -12.78
C ASP A 34 5.85 -6.65 -12.26
N TYR A 35 6.17 -5.65 -13.10
CA TYR A 35 5.95 -4.23 -12.78
C TYR A 35 4.52 -3.94 -12.34
N ARG A 36 3.53 -4.49 -13.05
CA ARG A 36 2.12 -4.32 -12.69
C ARG A 36 1.82 -4.90 -11.31
N VAL A 37 2.32 -6.10 -11.02
CA VAL A 37 2.12 -6.77 -9.73
C VAL A 37 2.75 -5.97 -8.59
N ASP A 38 3.98 -5.49 -8.77
CA ASP A 38 4.67 -4.73 -7.72
C ASP A 38 4.03 -3.36 -7.48
N MET A 39 3.57 -2.70 -8.54
CA MET A 39 2.79 -1.46 -8.41
C MET A 39 1.46 -1.70 -7.71
N GLU A 40 0.75 -2.78 -8.02
CA GLU A 40 -0.49 -3.16 -7.31
C GLU A 40 -0.25 -3.41 -5.82
N HIS A 41 0.86 -4.06 -5.47
CA HIS A 41 1.28 -4.29 -4.09
C HIS A 41 1.65 -2.98 -3.37
N LEU A 42 2.39 -2.09 -4.02
CA LEU A 42 2.72 -0.77 -3.51
C LEU A 42 1.47 0.07 -3.25
N TYR A 43 0.54 0.10 -4.22
CA TYR A 43 -0.73 0.81 -4.07
C TYR A 43 -1.55 0.23 -2.92
N HIS A 44 -1.59 -1.09 -2.75
CA HIS A 44 -2.29 -1.69 -1.61
C HIS A 44 -1.83 -1.08 -0.28
N HIS A 45 -0.52 -0.94 -0.06
CA HIS A 45 0.00 -0.38 1.19
C HIS A 45 -0.22 1.13 1.31
N ILE A 46 0.09 1.91 0.28
CA ILE A 46 -0.08 3.37 0.32
C ILE A 46 -1.56 3.74 0.52
N ASN A 47 -2.45 3.08 -0.22
CA ASN A 47 -3.89 3.30 -0.10
C ASN A 47 -4.39 2.86 1.28
N SER A 48 -3.94 1.72 1.79
CA SER A 48 -4.39 1.23 3.10
C SER A 48 -3.91 2.09 4.27
N ALA A 49 -2.73 2.71 4.14
CA ALA A 49 -2.27 3.71 5.08
C ALA A 49 -3.20 4.94 5.10
N TRP A 50 -3.63 5.43 3.92
CA TRP A 50 -4.51 6.59 3.82
C TRP A 50 -5.95 6.28 4.24
N ASN A 51 -6.57 5.25 3.66
CA ASN A 51 -7.98 4.93 3.89
C ASN A 51 -8.24 4.33 5.27
N GLY A 52 -7.26 3.64 5.85
CA GLY A 52 -7.32 3.10 7.21
C GLY A 52 -6.85 4.08 8.29
N ARG A 53 -6.53 5.33 7.93
CA ARG A 53 -5.89 6.29 8.85
C ARG A 53 -6.68 6.57 10.12
N ASP A 54 -7.99 6.39 10.14
CA ASP A 54 -8.84 6.61 11.32
C ASP A 54 -9.47 5.31 11.88
N ALA A 55 -9.04 4.14 11.39
CA ALA A 55 -9.48 2.86 11.90
C ALA A 55 -9.08 2.68 13.37
N SER A 56 -9.96 2.08 14.18
CA SER A 56 -9.64 1.73 15.56
C SER A 56 -8.63 0.58 15.61
N ALA A 57 -7.89 0.45 16.72
CA ALA A 57 -6.99 -0.70 16.90
C ALA A 57 -7.74 -2.04 16.76
N ALA A 58 -8.95 -2.14 17.33
CA ALA A 58 -9.78 -3.33 17.19
C ALA A 58 -10.18 -3.65 15.74
N ALA A 59 -10.45 -2.63 14.92
CA ALA A 59 -10.75 -2.84 13.50
C ALA A 59 -9.51 -3.31 12.71
N VAL A 60 -8.34 -2.73 13.01
CA VAL A 60 -7.07 -3.16 12.41
C VAL A 60 -6.71 -4.59 12.83
N ASP A 61 -6.90 -4.93 14.10
CA ASP A 61 -6.63 -6.28 14.61
C ASP A 61 -7.61 -7.31 14.04
N ALA A 62 -8.88 -6.93 13.86
CA ALA A 62 -9.88 -7.80 13.24
C ALA A 62 -9.63 -8.02 11.75
N CYS A 63 -9.10 -7.01 11.06
CA CYS A 63 -8.75 -7.01 9.63
C CYS A 63 -9.76 -7.78 8.77
N THR A 64 -11.02 -7.35 8.81
CA THR A 64 -12.08 -8.04 8.07
C THR A 64 -11.83 -7.96 6.57
N SER A 65 -12.41 -8.87 5.78
CA SER A 65 -12.34 -8.78 4.32
C SER A 65 -12.92 -7.47 3.80
N GLU A 66 -13.95 -6.94 4.46
CA GLU A 66 -14.53 -5.64 4.13
C GLU A 66 -13.54 -4.49 4.39
N ASP A 67 -12.82 -4.52 5.51
CA ASP A 67 -11.78 -3.54 5.82
C ASP A 67 -10.65 -3.62 4.80
N PHE A 68 -10.18 -4.83 4.48
CA PHE A 68 -9.15 -5.06 3.48
C PHE A 68 -9.55 -4.51 2.10
N ASP A 69 -10.75 -4.84 1.64
CA ASP A 69 -11.28 -4.39 0.34
C ASP A 69 -11.51 -2.88 0.31
N ARG A 70 -11.95 -2.29 1.42
CA ARG A 70 -12.15 -0.84 1.53
C ARG A 70 -10.82 -0.09 1.49
N TRP A 71 -9.85 -0.53 2.29
CA TRP A 71 -8.63 0.24 2.50
C TRP A 71 -7.67 0.20 1.31
N ARG A 72 -7.65 -0.87 0.53
CA ARG A 72 -6.75 -0.98 -0.64
C ARG A 72 -7.12 -0.12 -1.85
N LYS A 73 -8.32 0.46 -1.89
CA LYS A 73 -8.82 1.24 -3.04
C LYS A 73 -8.11 2.59 -3.17
N PHE A 74 -8.07 3.15 -4.38
CA PHE A 74 -7.56 4.51 -4.53
C PHE A 74 -8.36 5.51 -3.68
N PRO A 75 -7.67 6.42 -2.97
CA PRO A 75 -8.32 7.50 -2.22
C PRO A 75 -9.24 8.33 -3.11
N THR A 76 -10.44 8.64 -2.61
CA THR A 76 -11.42 9.50 -3.31
C THR A 76 -11.65 10.83 -2.59
N ASP A 77 -10.97 11.03 -1.47
CA ASP A 77 -11.18 12.13 -0.52
C ASP A 77 -9.93 13.02 -0.35
N ILE A 78 -8.97 12.91 -1.27
CA ILE A 78 -7.78 13.75 -1.33
C ILE A 78 -7.65 14.35 -2.73
N GLU A 79 -7.36 15.64 -2.78
CA GLU A 79 -6.98 16.33 -4.01
C GLU A 79 -5.47 16.22 -4.18
N LEU A 80 -5.03 15.73 -5.35
CA LEU A 80 -3.60 15.62 -5.65
C LEU A 80 -3.04 17.00 -6.01
N ILE A 81 -1.80 17.26 -5.60
CA ILE A 81 -1.09 18.50 -5.94
C ILE A 81 -0.87 18.51 -7.46
N SER A 82 -1.39 19.53 -8.13
CA SER A 82 -1.24 19.80 -9.56
C SER A 82 -0.06 20.71 -9.87
#